data_AF-A0A351GJ47-F1
#
_entry.id   AF-A0A351GJ47-F1
#
_cell.length_a   1.000
_cell.length_b   1.000
_cell.length_c   1.000
_cell.angle_alpha   90.00
_cell.angle_beta   90.00
_cell.angle_gamma   90.00
#
_symmetry.space_group_name_H-M   'P 1'
#
loop_
_entity.id
_entity.type
_entity.pdbx_description
1 polymer ?
#
loop_
_entity_poly.entity_id
_entity_poly.type
_entity_poly.pdbx_seq_one_letter_code
_entity_poly.pdbx_strand_id
1 'polypeptide(L)'
;MGKRNEVKQEIYREIAKESGGTMQEIEKCVEAQFQFIEKIMKRGEFDTVRMPYLGKFTVKPGRLKMLNNKNAIIQRRKLSGDN
;
A
#
# COMPACT_ATOMS: atom_id res chain seq x y z
N MET A 1 -15.39 5.83 17.24
CA MET A 1 -14.26 4.87 17.18
C MET A 1 -14.68 3.71 16.30
N GLY A 2 -13.96 3.44 15.21
CA GLY A 2 -14.27 2.32 14.32
C GLY A 2 -14.15 0.97 15.04
N LYS A 3 -14.96 -0.01 14.62
CA LYS A 3 -14.91 -1.38 15.14
C LYS A 3 -13.48 -1.92 14.99
N ARG A 4 -12.88 -2.43 16.06
CA ARG A 4 -11.57 -3.09 15.97
C ARG A 4 -11.71 -4.35 15.13
N ASN A 5 -10.78 -4.57 14.21
CA ASN A 5 -10.75 -5.80 13.44
C ASN A 5 -10.29 -6.95 14.35
N GLU A 6 -11.22 -7.82 14.75
CA GLU A 6 -11.01 -8.90 15.72
C GLU A 6 -9.97 -9.91 15.20
N VAL A 7 -10.01 -10.26 13.91
CA VAL A 7 -9.05 -11.16 13.27
C VAL A 7 -7.63 -10.59 13.33
N LYS A 8 -7.46 -9.29 13.06
CA LYS A 8 -6.15 -8.62 13.15
C LYS A 8 -5.57 -8.69 14.56
N GLN A 9 -6.41 -8.57 15.59
CA GLN A 9 -6.00 -8.63 16.99
C GLN A 9 -5.60 -10.05 17.41
N GLU A 10 -6.28 -11.07 16.89
CA GLU A 10 -5.93 -12.46 17.14
C GLU A 10 -4.55 -12.81 16.58
N ILE A 11 -4.29 -12.45 15.31
CA ILE A 11 -2.98 -12.64 14.67
C ILE A 11 -1.87 -11.94 15.46
N TYR A 12 -2.10 -10.73 15.95
CA TYR A 12 -1.10 -10.01 16.76
C TYR A 12 -0.79 -10.72 18.07
N ARG A 13 -1.79 -11.35 18.71
CA ARG A 13 -1.58 -12.13 19.93
C ARG A 13 -0.78 -13.40 19.67
N GLU A 14 -1.00 -14.06 18.54
CA GLU A 14 -0.22 -15.23 18.13
C GLU A 14 1.25 -14.84 17.92
N ILE A 15 1.50 -13.77 17.16
CA ILE A 15 2.86 -13.25 16.93
C ILE A 15 3.53 -12.84 18.26
N ALA A 16 2.77 -12.26 19.20
CA ALA A 16 3.29 -11.89 20.52
C ALA A 16 3.73 -13.11 21.33
N LYS A 17 2.94 -14.18 21.30
CA LYS A 17 3.29 -15.44 21.96
C LYS A 17 4.53 -16.08 21.36
N GLU A 18 4.70 -16.01 20.03
CA GLU A 18 5.82 -16.63 19.32
C GLU A 18 7.12 -15.84 19.46
N SER A 19 7.05 -14.51 19.38
CA SER A 19 8.22 -13.62 19.37
C SER A 19 8.64 -13.10 20.75
N GLY A 20 7.76 -13.18 21.75
CA GLY A 20 7.97 -12.62 23.09
C GLY A 20 7.81 -11.09 23.17
N GLY A 21 7.44 -10.43 22.07
CA GLY A 21 7.20 -8.98 22.03
C GLY A 21 5.84 -8.56 22.59
N THR A 22 5.70 -7.27 22.92
CA THR A 22 4.41 -6.71 23.34
C THR A 22 3.48 -6.49 22.13
N MET A 23 2.16 -6.50 22.39
CA MET A 23 1.15 -6.19 21.37
C MET A 23 1.40 -4.84 20.68
N GLN A 24 1.87 -3.84 21.44
CA GLN A 24 2.15 -2.50 20.93
C GLN A 24 3.34 -2.47 19.97
N GLU A 25 4.38 -3.25 20.25
CA GLU A 25 5.55 -3.36 19.39
C GLU A 25 5.19 -4.04 18.07
N ILE A 26 4.39 -5.11 18.14
CA ILE A 26 3.93 -5.83 16.95
C ILE A 26 3.06 -4.93 16.09
N GLU A 27 2.13 -4.20 16.69
CA GLU A 27 1.30 -3.25 15.97
C GLU A 27 2.15 -2.20 15.25
N LYS A 28 3.15 -1.63 15.92
CA LYS A 28 4.08 -0.66 15.31
C LYS A 28 4.90 -1.28 14.17
N CYS A 29 5.40 -2.50 14.34
CA CYS A 29 6.17 -3.21 13.32
C CYS A 29 5.34 -3.43 12.05
N VAL A 30 4.11 -3.92 12.22
CA VAL A 30 3.19 -4.17 11.09
C VAL A 30 2.82 -2.85 10.42
N GLU A 31 2.49 -1.81 11.19
CA GLU A 31 2.15 -0.50 10.65
C GLU A 31 3.34 0.13 9.89
N ALA A 32 4.57 0.00 10.40
CA ALA A 32 5.77 0.53 9.74
C ALA A 32 6.00 -0.10 8.35
N GLN A 33 5.69 -1.39 8.17
CA GLN A 33 5.77 -2.05 6.87
C GLN A 33 4.80 -1.42 5.85
N PHE A 34 3.56 -1.15 6.26
CA PHE A 34 2.57 -0.51 5.39
C PHE A 34 2.90 0.97 5.12
N GLN A 35 3.36 1.70 6.13
CA GLN A 35 3.81 3.09 5.98
C GLN A 35 4.98 3.21 5.01
N PHE A 36 5.91 2.24 5.01
CA PHE A 36 6.98 2.22 4.03
C PHE A 36 6.45 2.07 2.60
N ILE A 37 5.54 1.12 2.36
CA ILE A 37 4.91 0.93 1.05
C ILE A 37 4.18 2.21 0.63
N GLU A 38 3.37 2.77 1.53
CA GLU A 38 2.63 4.01 1.28
C GLU A 38 3.56 5.16 0.90
N LYS A 39 4.66 5.34 1.64
CA LYS A 39 5.66 6.38 1.40
C LYS A 39 6.29 6.26 0.01
N ILE A 40 6.65 5.05 -0.42
CA ILE A 40 7.23 4.83 -1.75
C ILE A 40 6.18 5.06 -2.83
N MET A 41 4.97 4.50 -2.68
CA MET A 41 3.90 4.64 -3.68
C MET A 41 3.43 6.10 -3.83
N LYS A 42 3.41 6.89 -2.75
CA LYS A 42 3.06 8.32 -2.77
C LYS A 42 4.00 9.18 -3.63
N ARG A 43 5.23 8.74 -3.89
CA ARG A 43 6.16 9.47 -4.77
C ARG A 43 5.68 9.54 -6.22
N GLY A 44 4.83 8.60 -6.63
CA GLY A 44 4.34 8.54 -8.01
C GLY A 44 5.41 8.16 -9.03
N GLU A 45 6.55 7.63 -8.60
CA GLU A 45 7.64 7.13 -9.45
C GLU A 45 7.29 5.77 -10.09
N PHE A 46 6.20 5.15 -9.62
CA PHE A 46 5.71 3.83 -10.07
C PHE A 46 6.71 2.69 -9.89
N ASP A 47 7.66 2.86 -8.97
CA ASP A 47 8.64 1.86 -8.60
C ASP A 47 8.00 0.57 -8.07
N THR A 48 8.68 -0.54 -8.31
CA THR A 48 8.32 -1.83 -7.75
C THR A 48 8.84 -1.94 -6.33
N VAL A 49 7.93 -2.13 -5.36
CA VAL A 49 8.30 -2.42 -3.98
C VAL A 49 8.23 -3.92 -3.74
N ARG A 50 9.36 -4.55 -3.41
CA ARG A 50 9.42 -5.96 -3.02
C ARG A 50 9.45 -6.08 -1.51
N MET A 51 8.39 -6.65 -0.94
CA MET A 51 8.33 -7.01 0.48
C MET A 51 8.65 -8.50 0.62
N PRO A 52 9.72 -8.86 1.33
CA PRO A 52 10.02 -10.26 1.63
C PRO A 52 8.81 -10.96 2.24
N TYR A 53 8.56 -12.21 1.84
CA TYR A 53 7.47 -13.08 2.33
C TYR A 53 6.03 -12.62 2.05
N LEU A 54 5.79 -11.35 1.67
CA LEU A 54 4.47 -10.84 1.33
C LEU A 54 4.23 -10.78 -0.19
N GLY A 55 5.20 -10.24 -0.95
CA GLY A 55 5.09 -10.17 -2.40
C GLY A 55 5.70 -8.92 -3.04
N LYS A 56 5.31 -8.67 -4.30
CA LYS A 56 5.76 -7.51 -5.09
C LYS A 56 4.57 -6.59 -5.36
N PHE A 57 4.70 -5.34 -4.96
CA PHE A 57 3.74 -4.27 -5.24
C PHE A 57 4.21 -3.51 -6.47
N THR A 58 3.45 -3.62 -7.56
CA THR A 58 3.80 -3.03 -8.85
C THR A 58 2.57 -2.42 -9.50
N VAL A 59 2.78 -1.43 -10.36
CA VAL A 59 1.71 -0.90 -11.20
C VAL A 59 1.67 -1.66 -12.51
N LYS A 60 0.45 -2.03 -12.95
CA LYS A 60 0.25 -2.72 -14.23
C LYS A 60 0.86 -1.87 -15.37
N PRO A 61 1.79 -2.41 -16.18
CA PRO A 61 2.50 -1.65 -17.21
C PRO A 61 1.56 -0.97 -18.22
N GLY A 62 0.46 -1.63 -18.59
CA GLY A 62 -0.55 -1.04 -19.48
C GLY A 62 -1.22 0.22 -18.90
N ARG A 63 -1.44 0.26 -17.59
CA ARG A 63 -2.01 1.44 -16.91
C ARG A 63 -0.97 2.56 -16.81
N LEU A 64 0.29 2.21 -16.55
CA LEU A 64 1.41 3.15 -16.56
C LEU A 64 1.59 3.80 -17.94
N LYS A 65 1.54 3.01 -19.02
CA LYS A 65 1.63 3.52 -20.41
C LYS A 65 0.50 4.52 -20.72
N MET A 66 -0.73 4.24 -20.28
CA MET A 66 -1.87 5.13 -20.46
C MET A 66 -1.73 6.43 -19.67
N LEU A 67 -1.20 6.36 -18.43
CA LEU A 67 -0.93 7.54 -17.60
C LEU A 67 0.23 8.38 -18.17
N ASN A 68 1.29 7.76 -18.67
CA ASN A 68 2.41 8.51 -19.25
C ASN A 68 2.12 9.07 -20.64
N ASN A 69 1.09 8.57 -21.33
CA ASN A 69 0.64 9.13 -22.59
C ASN A 69 -0.14 10.43 -22.35
N LYS A 70 0.55 11.58 -22.42
CA LYS A 70 -0.02 12.92 -22.25
C LYS A 70 -1.30 13.15 -23.08
N ASN A 71 -1.36 12.59 -24.30
CA ASN A 71 -2.53 12.72 -25.17
C ASN A 71 -3.77 11.99 -24.63
N ALA A 72 -3.58 10.85 -23.95
CA ALA A 72 -4.68 10.11 -23.34
C ALA A 72 -5.23 10.83 -22.10
N ILE A 73 -4.38 11.49 -21.31
CA ILE A 73 -4.82 12.32 -20.17
C ILE A 73 -5.59 13.55 -20.65
N ILE A 74 -5.07 14.25 -21.66
CA ILE A 74 -5.70 15.47 -22.21
C ILE A 74 -7.06 15.15 -22.84
N GLN A 75 -7.15 14.06 -23.62
CA GLN A 75 -8.43 13.62 -24.20
C GLN A 75 -9.44 13.24 -23.12
N ARG A 76 -9.02 12.57 -22.04
CA ARG A 76 -9.92 12.23 -20.92
C ARG A 76 -10.45 13.48 -20.22
N ARG A 77 -9.58 14.47 -19.91
CA ARG A 77 -9.99 15.74 -19.29
C ARG A 77 -10.98 16.52 -20.16
N LYS A 78 -10.74 16.57 -21.47
CA LYS A 78 -11.66 17.18 -22.44
C LYS A 78 -13.01 16.46 -22.51
N LEU A 79 -13.04 15.14 -22.35
CA LEU A 79 -14.27 14.33 -22.32
C LEU A 79 -15.03 14.46 -21.00
N SER A 80 -14.35 14.70 -19.88
CA SER A 80 -14.96 14.84 -18.55
C SER A 80 -15.43 16.25 -18.22
N GLY A 81 -15.21 17.24 -19.09
CA GLY A 81 -15.74 18.61 -18.94
C GLY A 81 -15.08 19.45 -17.85
N ASP A 82 -14.05 18.93 -17.16
CA ASP A 82 -13.24 19.69 -16.21
C ASP A 82 -12.25 20.56 -16.99
N ASN A 83 -12.59 21.85 -17.14
CA ASN A 83 -11.68 22.93 -17.53
C ASN A 83 -11.07 23.59 -16.30
#